data_AF-A0A933VNP8-F1
#
_entry.id   AF-A0A933VNP8-F1
#
_cell.length_a   1.000
_cell.length_b   1.000
_cell.length_c   1.000
_cell.angle_alpha   90.00
_cell.angle_beta   90.00
_cell.angle_gamma   90.00
#
_symmetry.space_group_name_H-M   'P 1'
#
loop_
_entity.id
_entity.type
_entity.pdbx_description
1 polymer ?
#
loop_
_entity_poly.entity_id
_entity_poly.type
_entity_poly.pdbx_seq_one_letter_code
_entity_poly.pdbx_strand_id
1 'polypeptide(L)'
;MRLTFSERADTHIPDDIGVGTRHASARRFSFDEPDTVVFVVSEDGPLTVYSSGEPIARLDNLCSDAQPPAQPEHPGPGQGGL
;
A
#
# COMPACT_ATOMS: atom_id res chain seq x y z
N MET A 1 13.38 -2.56 15.44
CA MET A 1 12.72 -3.86 15.31
C MET A 1 13.47 -4.66 14.27
N ARG A 2 14.03 -5.83 14.63
CA ARG A 2 14.79 -6.69 13.71
C ARG A 2 13.94 -7.94 13.51
N LEU A 3 13.50 -8.18 12.28
CA LEU A 3 12.84 -9.43 11.91
C LEU A 3 13.91 -10.48 11.67
N THR A 4 13.67 -11.68 12.18
CA THR A 4 14.44 -12.89 11.87
C THR A 4 13.48 -13.81 11.13
N PHE A 5 13.92 -14.33 9.98
CA PHE A 5 13.17 -15.26 9.15
C PHE A 5 14.02 -16.49 8.87
N SER A 6 13.39 -17.59 8.48
CA SER A 6 14.02 -18.88 8.25
C SER A 6 14.80 -18.90 6.93
N GLU A 7 15.75 -19.83 6.83
CA GLU A 7 16.51 -20.10 5.60
C GLU A 7 15.59 -20.54 4.44
N ARG A 8 14.46 -21.18 4.76
CA ARG A 8 13.44 -21.56 3.77
C ARG A 8 12.80 -20.31 3.15
N ALA A 9 12.44 -19.34 3.99
CA ALA A 9 11.88 -18.08 3.52
C ALA A 9 12.89 -17.31 2.67
N ASP A 10 14.16 -17.28 3.07
CA ASP A 10 15.22 -16.59 2.34
C ASP A 10 15.50 -17.21 0.96
N THR A 11 15.51 -18.55 0.89
CA THR A 11 15.67 -19.29 -0.38
C THR A 11 14.50 -19.06 -1.33
N HIS A 12 13.27 -18.99 -0.80
CA HIS A 12 12.06 -18.87 -1.61
C HIS A 12 11.82 -17.44 -2.09
N ILE A 13 12.25 -16.46 -1.29
CA ILE A 13 12.03 -15.04 -1.52
C ILE A 13 13.41 -14.38 -1.59
N PRO A 14 14.06 -14.36 -2.76
CA PRO A 14 15.37 -13.75 -2.92
C PRO A 14 15.29 -12.23 -2.76
N ASP A 15 16.39 -11.57 -2.38
CA ASP A 15 16.43 -10.12 -2.19
C ASP A 15 16.22 -9.31 -3.49
N ASP A 16 16.45 -9.91 -4.65
CA ASP A 16 16.44 -9.26 -5.97
C ASP A 16 15.06 -9.25 -6.68
N ILE A 17 13.98 -9.20 -5.90
CA ILE A 17 12.60 -9.12 -6.42
C ILE A 17 12.14 -7.68 -6.71
N GLY A 18 13.04 -6.69 -6.63
CA GLY A 18 12.77 -5.30 -7.04
C GLY A 18 11.76 -4.52 -6.19
N VAL A 19 11.22 -5.10 -5.09
CA VAL A 19 10.16 -4.49 -4.26
C VAL A 19 10.67 -3.81 -2.98
N GLY A 20 11.99 -3.79 -2.75
CA GLY A 20 12.62 -3.16 -1.59
C GLY A 20 12.54 -3.98 -0.29
N THR A 21 13.26 -3.52 0.73
CA THR A 21 13.54 -4.32 1.95
C THR A 21 12.31 -4.58 2.82
N ARG A 22 11.35 -3.63 2.91
CA ARG A 22 10.11 -3.80 3.70
C ARG A 22 9.23 -4.91 3.11
N HIS A 23 9.09 -4.94 1.79
CA HIS A 23 8.32 -5.97 1.10
C HIS A 23 9.00 -7.34 1.20
N ALA A 24 10.32 -7.42 0.99
CA ALA A 24 11.06 -8.67 1.15
C ALA A 24 10.92 -9.24 2.57
N SER A 25 11.07 -8.39 3.60
CA SER A 25 10.94 -8.81 5.00
C SER A 25 9.52 -9.27 5.34
N ALA A 26 8.49 -8.54 4.90
CA ALA A 26 7.09 -8.90 5.13
C ALA A 26 6.72 -10.22 4.46
N ARG A 27 7.18 -10.40 3.22
CA ARG A 27 6.94 -11.64 2.46
C ARG A 27 7.58 -12.83 3.17
N ARG A 28 8.86 -12.72 3.59
CA ARG A 28 9.56 -13.79 4.34
C ARG A 28 8.90 -14.11 5.67
N PHE A 29 8.52 -13.09 6.43
CA PHE A 29 7.85 -13.28 7.70
C PHE A 29 6.49 -13.98 7.53
N SER A 30 5.66 -13.53 6.59
CA SER A 30 4.35 -14.17 6.33
C SER A 30 4.47 -15.58 5.75
N PHE A 31 5.61 -15.92 5.14
CA PHE A 31 5.90 -17.29 4.69
C PHE A 31 6.17 -18.22 5.88
N ASP A 32 6.95 -17.76 6.85
CA ASP A 32 7.25 -18.53 8.07
C ASP A 32 6.04 -18.66 9.00
N GLU A 33 5.23 -17.60 9.09
CA GLU A 33 4.04 -17.51 9.92
C GLU A 33 2.77 -17.44 9.04
N PRO A 34 2.31 -18.56 8.46
CA PRO A 34 1.26 -18.57 7.44
C PRO A 34 -0.11 -18.09 7.93
N ASP A 35 -0.35 -18.11 9.24
CA ASP A 35 -1.57 -17.62 9.89
C ASP A 35 -1.55 -16.09 10.12
N THR A 36 -0.49 -15.38 9.68
CA THR A 36 -0.35 -13.93 9.85
C THR A 36 -0.66 -13.16 8.57
N VAL A 37 -1.35 -12.03 8.72
CA VAL A 37 -1.56 -11.02 7.68
C VAL A 37 -0.64 -9.82 7.94
N VAL A 38 0.16 -9.44 6.95
CA VAL A 38 1.13 -8.34 7.06
C VAL A 38 0.76 -7.22 6.09
N PHE A 39 0.66 -6.00 6.62
CA PHE A 39 0.44 -4.79 5.85
C PHE A 39 1.76 -4.05 5.64
N VAL A 40 2.08 -3.74 4.39
CA VAL A 40 3.26 -2.97 4.01
C VAL A 40 2.81 -1.71 3.29
N VAL A 41 3.10 -0.56 3.88
CA VAL A 41 2.90 0.74 3.23
C VAL A 41 4.23 1.16 2.62
N SER A 42 4.24 1.31 1.29
CA SER A 42 5.36 1.87 0.56
C SER A 42 5.50 3.35 0.88
N GLU A 43 6.72 3.87 0.83
CA GLU A 43 6.94 5.32 0.96
C GLU A 43 6.21 6.11 -0.12
N ASP A 44 6.17 5.56 -1.34
CA ASP A 44 5.54 6.17 -2.51
C ASP A 44 4.02 5.95 -2.61
N GLY A 45 3.39 5.35 -1.59
CA GLY A 45 1.93 5.34 -1.46
C GLY A 45 1.21 3.99 -1.62
N PRO A 46 1.67 2.99 -2.39
CA PRO A 46 0.97 1.72 -2.45
C PRO A 46 1.03 0.95 -1.13
N LEU A 47 -0.13 0.47 -0.67
CA LEU A 47 -0.23 -0.53 0.39
C LEU A 47 -0.31 -1.92 -0.24
N THR A 48 0.54 -2.83 0.22
CA THR A 48 0.51 -4.25 -0.15
C THR A 48 0.19 -5.09 1.08
N VAL A 49 -0.69 -6.07 0.92
CA VAL A 49 -1.02 -7.04 1.97
C VAL A 49 -0.43 -8.39 1.60
N TYR A 50 0.27 -9.01 2.54
CA TYR A 50 0.84 -10.35 2.39
C TYR A 50 0.19 -11.35 3.34
N SER A 51 0.04 -12.58 2.87
CA SER A 51 -0.31 -13.76 3.66
C SER A 51 0.41 -14.97 3.08
N SER A 52 0.95 -15.83 3.95
CA SER A 52 1.58 -17.09 3.54
C SER A 52 2.71 -16.91 2.49
N GLY A 53 3.42 -15.78 2.53
CA GLY A 53 4.48 -15.46 1.57
C GLY A 53 3.99 -14.87 0.25
N GLU A 54 2.70 -14.66 0.06
CA GLU A 54 2.13 -14.17 -1.20
C GLU A 54 1.41 -12.82 -1.03
N PRO A 55 1.49 -11.91 -2.01
CA PRO A 55 0.70 -10.69 -2.01
C PRO A 55 -0.76 -11.04 -2.31
N ILE A 56 -1.65 -10.77 -1.35
CA ILE A 56 -3.09 -11.07 -1.47
C ILE A 56 -3.93 -9.83 -1.82
N ALA A 57 -3.38 -8.63 -1.63
CA ALA A 57 -4.00 -7.38 -2.06
C ALA A 57 -2.94 -6.30 -2.30
N ARG A 58 -3.24 -5.38 -3.21
CA ARG A 58 -2.48 -4.17 -3.46
C ARG A 58 -3.45 -3.01 -3.66
N LEU A 59 -3.18 -1.90 -2.98
CA LEU A 59 -3.98 -0.70 -3.03
C LEU A 59 -3.05 0.45 -3.40
N ASP A 60 -3.17 0.92 -4.64
CA ASP A 60 -2.30 1.96 -5.19
C ASP A 60 -2.75 3.38 -4.81
N ASN A 61 -3.98 3.55 -4.27
CA ASN A 61 -4.55 4.84 -3.87
C ASN A 61 -5.10 4.78 -2.43
N LEU A 62 -4.32 5.22 -1.43
CA LEU A 62 -4.76 5.28 -0.02
C LEU A 62 -5.46 6.61 0.36
N CYS A 63 -5.42 7.61 -0.52
CA CYS A 63 -6.07 8.93 -0.35
C CYS A 63 -6.69 9.33 -1.71
N SER A 64 -7.91 9.85 -1.83
CA SER A 64 -8.90 10.25 -0.85
C SER A 64 -10.26 10.34 -1.56
N ASP A 65 -11.30 9.70 -1.04
CA ASP A 65 -12.71 9.99 -1.40
C ASP A 65 -13.18 11.31 -0.75
N ALA A 66 -12.27 12.24 -0.46
CA ALA A 66 -12.63 13.63 -0.29
C ALA A 66 -12.89 14.22 -1.69
N GLN A 67 -14.02 13.85 -2.30
CA GLN A 67 -14.69 14.74 -3.24
C GLN A 67 -14.92 16.04 -2.45
N PRO A 68 -14.26 17.17 -2.76
CA PRO A 68 -14.63 18.43 -2.13
C PRO A 68 -16.13 18.63 -2.35
N PRO A 69 -16.91 19.11 -1.36
CA PRO A 69 -18.33 19.37 -1.56
C PRO A 69 -18.45 20.25 -2.81
N ALA A 70 -19.32 19.85 -3.74
CA ALA A 70 -19.60 20.60 -4.95
C ALA A 70 -19.73 22.07 -4.57
N GLN A 71 -18.79 22.90 -5.03
CA GLN A 71 -18.82 24.32 -4.72
C GLN A 71 -20.16 24.85 -5.21
N PRO A 72 -20.97 25.54 -4.38
CA PRO A 72 -22.18 26.16 -4.87
C PRO A 72 -21.75 27.11 -5.99
N GLU A 73 -22.19 26.80 -7.21
CA GLU A 73 -22.01 27.59 -8.39
C GLU A 73 -22.29 29.06 -8.07
N HIS A 74 -21.22 29.87 -8.02
CA HIS A 74 -21.35 31.31 -7.84
C HIS A 74 -22.24 31.83 -8.98
N PRO A 75 -23.41 32.43 -8.69
CA PRO A 75 -24.14 33.15 -9.72
C PRO A 75 -23.22 34.28 -10.19
N GLY A 76 -22.82 34.20 -11.46
CA GLY A 76 -21.93 35.19 -12.09
C GLY A 76 -22.48 36.61 -11.89
N PRO A 77 -21.61 37.64 -11.91
CA PRO A 77 -22.04 39.00 -11.69
C PRO A 77 -23.13 39.35 -12.70
N GLY A 78 -24.32 39.65 -12.17
CA GLY A 78 -25.45 40.09 -12.96
C GLY A 78 -25.01 41.23 -13.87
N GLN A 79 -25.28 41.08 -15.16
CA GLN A 79 -25.14 42.16 -16.11
C GLN A 79 -26.15 43.24 -15.74
N GLY A 80 -25.71 44.20 -14.92
CA GLY A 80 -26.36 45.47 -14.71
C GLY A 80 -25.74 46.50 -15.66
N GLY A 81 -26.56 47.17 -16.46
CA GLY A 81 -26.12 48.35 -17.21
C GLY A 81 -26.95 48.63 -18.45
N LEU A 82 -27.98 49.46 -18.23
CA LEU A 82 -28.77 50.31 -19.13
C LEU A 82 -28.23 50.54 -20.55
#